data_AF-A0A5C7AYE7-F1
#
_entry.id   AF-A0A5C7AYE7-F1
#
_cell.length_a   1.000
_cell.length_b   1.000
_cell.length_c   1.000
_cell.angle_alpha   90.00
_cell.angle_beta   90.00
_cell.angle_gamma   90.00
#
_symmetry.space_group_name_H-M   'P 1'
#
loop_
_entity.id
_entity.type
_entity.pdbx_description
1 polymer ?
#
loop_
_entity_poly.entity_id
_entity_poly.type
_entity_poly.pdbx_seq_one_letter_code
_entity_poly.pdbx_strand_id
1 'polypeptide(L)'
;MEEYIEEAKAMNIRLCFDLVMNHVGVNSKMAQRAPDWIVEDVNQPNGLQRAKYWEGKGWSFWNDLVLINYVHPSEEIRSEMWNYMTDYVLFW
;
A
#
# COMPACT_ATOMS: atom_id res chain seq x y z
N MET A 1 2.86 -5.31 21.07
CA MET A 1 1.54 -5.05 20.46
C MET A 1 0.47 -5.92 21.10
N GLU A 2 0.73 -7.21 21.31
CA GLU A 2 -0.17 -8.10 22.06
C GLU A 2 -0.57 -7.55 23.44
N GLU A 3 0.39 -7.07 24.23
CA GLU A 3 0.10 -6.45 25.55
C GLU A 3 -0.86 -5.24 25.44
N TYR A 4 -0.68 -4.41 24.40
CA TYR A 4 -1.55 -3.26 24.15
C TYR A 4 -2.96 -3.69 23.71
N ILE A 5 -3.07 -4.76 22.92
CA ILE A 5 -4.35 -5.35 22.52
C ILE A 5 -5.08 -5.90 23.75
N GLU A 6 -4.37 -6.61 24.63
CA GLU A 6 -4.97 -7.17 25.86
C GLU A 6 -5.41 -6.09 26.83
N GLU A 7 -4.64 -5.01 26.98
CA GLU A 7 -5.03 -3.86 27.79
C GLU A 7 -6.27 -3.14 27.21
N ALA A 8 -6.31 -2.90 25.90
CA ALA A 8 -7.47 -2.32 25.23
C ALA A 8 -8.73 -3.20 25.43
N LYS A 9 -8.60 -4.52 25.30
CA LYS A 9 -9.68 -5.48 25.58
C LYS A 9 -10.16 -5.41 27.03
N ALA A 10 -9.24 -5.36 28.00
CA ALA A 10 -9.57 -5.24 29.42
C ALA A 10 -10.36 -3.95 29.71
N MET A 11 -10.12 -2.89 28.94
CA MET A 11 -10.84 -1.62 29.01
C MET A 11 -12.11 -1.56 28.14
N ASN A 12 -12.49 -2.65 27.46
CA ASN A 12 -13.58 -2.69 26.49
C ASN A 12 -13.43 -1.68 25.34
N ILE A 13 -12.18 -1.42 24.94
CA ILE A 13 -11.82 -0.60 23.78
C ILE A 13 -11.57 -1.52 22.59
N ARG A 14 -12.17 -1.18 21.44
CA ARG A 14 -11.89 -1.86 20.17
C ARG A 14 -10.83 -1.08 19.40
N LEU A 15 -9.88 -1.79 18.83
CA LEU A 15 -8.87 -1.22 17.95
C LEU A 15 -9.37 -1.22 16.50
N CYS A 16 -9.06 -0.16 15.79
CA CYS A 16 -9.31 -0.02 14.36
C CYS A 16 -7.99 0.37 13.72
N PHE A 17 -7.54 -0.43 12.76
CA PHE A 17 -6.30 -0.19 12.03
C PHE A 17 -6.61 0.46 10.69
N ASP A 18 -5.87 1.51 10.36
CA ASP A 18 -5.91 2.11 9.03
C ASP A 18 -5.00 1.30 8.11
N LEU A 19 -5.60 0.59 7.16
CA LEU A 19 -4.89 -0.23 6.18
C LEU A 19 -4.77 0.53 4.86
N VAL A 20 -3.59 1.10 4.62
CA VAL A 20 -3.30 1.84 3.39
C VAL A 20 -2.85 0.88 2.30
N MET A 21 -3.76 0.58 1.38
CA MET A 21 -3.53 -0.35 0.26
C MET A 21 -3.47 0.33 -1.10
N ASN A 22 -3.43 1.65 -1.17
CA ASN A 22 -3.34 2.36 -2.46
C ASN A 22 -1.89 2.53 -2.93
N HIS A 23 -0.95 2.63 -2.00
CA HIS A 23 0.44 2.96 -2.27
C HIS A 23 1.36 2.42 -1.18
N VAL A 24 2.64 2.32 -1.53
CA VAL A 24 3.71 1.94 -0.60
C VAL A 24 4.88 2.92 -0.70
N GLY A 25 5.74 2.93 0.32
CA GLY A 25 7.00 3.64 0.26
C GLY A 25 7.88 3.12 -0.90
N VAL A 26 8.58 4.03 -1.58
CA VAL A 26 9.50 3.71 -2.68
C VAL A 26 10.60 2.71 -2.28
N ASN A 27 10.98 2.71 -1.00
CA ASN A 27 11.99 1.81 -0.44
C ASN A 27 11.37 0.64 0.36
N SER A 28 10.07 0.40 0.23
CA SER A 28 9.40 -0.70 0.92
C SER A 28 9.89 -2.06 0.42
N LYS A 29 9.79 -3.09 1.27
CA LYS A 29 10.12 -4.47 0.86
C LYS A 29 9.29 -4.93 -0.34
N MET A 30 8.04 -4.48 -0.44
CA MET A 30 7.16 -4.76 -1.58
C MET A 30 7.70 -4.15 -2.86
N ALA A 31 7.98 -2.83 -2.85
CA ALA A 31 8.51 -2.13 -4.02
C ALA A 31 9.86 -2.69 -4.51
N GLN A 32 10.69 -3.21 -3.61
CA GLN A 32 11.98 -3.82 -3.96
C GLN A 32 11.86 -5.27 -4.48
N ARG A 33 10.92 -6.06 -3.94
CA ARG A 33 10.80 -7.49 -4.28
C ARG A 33 9.87 -7.75 -5.46
N ALA A 34 8.87 -6.89 -5.65
CA ALA A 34 7.86 -7.00 -6.68
C ALA A 34 7.68 -5.64 -7.37
N PRO A 35 8.71 -5.13 -8.09
CA PRO A 35 8.63 -3.85 -8.77
C PRO A 35 7.51 -3.82 -9.82
N ASP A 36 7.20 -4.97 -10.43
CA ASP A 36 6.13 -5.12 -11.43
C ASP A 36 4.72 -4.92 -10.84
N TRP A 37 4.59 -4.90 -9.50
CA TRP A 37 3.34 -4.56 -8.82
C TRP A 37 3.10 -3.05 -8.73
N ILE A 38 4.07 -2.23 -9.14
CA ILE A 38 3.99 -0.77 -9.08
C ILE A 38 3.62 -0.23 -10.45
N VAL A 39 2.78 0.81 -10.49
CA VAL A 39 2.41 1.46 -11.77
C VAL A 39 3.63 2.17 -12.35
N GLU A 40 3.90 1.94 -13.64
CA GLU A 40 5.00 2.57 -14.36
C GLU A 40 4.68 4.03 -14.74
N ASP A 41 5.70 4.89 -14.70
CA ASP A 41 5.64 6.25 -15.25
C ASP A 41 6.96 6.59 -15.93
N VAL A 42 6.93 6.64 -17.27
CA VAL A 42 8.10 6.94 -18.13
C VAL A 42 8.69 8.33 -17.90
N ASN A 43 7.96 9.23 -17.24
CA ASN A 43 8.41 10.58 -16.96
C ASN A 43 9.15 10.69 -15.61
N GLN A 44 9.13 9.64 -14.79
CA GLN A 44 9.81 9.60 -13.50
C GLN A 44 11.21 8.99 -13.66
N PRO A 45 12.26 9.53 -13.01
CA PRO A 45 13.63 9.01 -13.15
C PRO A 45 13.80 7.53 -12.77
N ASN A 46 12.96 7.02 -11.87
CA ASN A 46 12.96 5.63 -11.46
C ASN A 46 11.88 4.79 -12.16
N GLY A 47 11.15 5.37 -13.11
CA GLY A 47 10.09 4.69 -13.86
C GLY A 47 8.82 4.38 -13.05
N LEU A 48 8.66 4.89 -11.82
CA LEU A 48 7.54 4.52 -10.93
C LEU A 48 6.58 5.69 -10.71
N GLN A 49 5.28 5.45 -10.89
CA GLN A 49 4.24 6.45 -10.70
C GLN A 49 4.06 6.81 -9.23
N ARG A 50 4.13 8.11 -8.92
CA ARG A 50 3.91 8.66 -7.57
C ARG A 50 2.44 8.66 -7.18
N ALA A 51 2.20 8.37 -5.89
CA ALA A 51 0.87 8.54 -5.31
C ALA A 51 0.48 10.03 -5.27
N LYS A 52 -0.81 10.30 -5.46
CA LYS A 52 -1.36 11.66 -5.49
C LYS A 52 -2.26 11.93 -4.27
N TYR A 53 -2.34 13.19 -3.89
CA TYR A 53 -3.31 13.67 -2.90
C TYR A 53 -3.96 14.97 -3.36
N TRP A 54 -5.15 15.21 -2.82
CA TRP A 54 -5.87 16.45 -3.06
C TRP A 54 -5.47 17.49 -2.02
N GLU A 55 -5.01 18.66 -2.47
CA GLU A 55 -4.63 19.79 -1.60
C GLU A 55 -5.62 20.97 -1.71
N GLY A 56 -6.89 20.69 -1.99
CA GLY A 56 -7.97 21.68 -2.05
C GLY A 56 -8.11 22.39 -3.39
N LYS A 57 -7.00 22.68 -4.09
CA LYS A 57 -6.99 23.38 -5.39
C LYS A 57 -6.51 22.52 -6.56
N GLY A 58 -6.06 21.30 -6.29
CA GLY A 58 -5.50 20.42 -7.30
C GLY A 58 -4.93 19.14 -6.70
N TRP A 59 -4.40 18.32 -7.60
CA TRP A 59 -3.68 17.11 -7.26
C TRP A 59 -2.18 17.41 -7.13
N SER A 60 -1.61 17.07 -5.98
CA SER A 60 -0.18 17.07 -5.71
C SER A 60 0.34 15.65 -5.54
N PHE A 61 1.66 15.46 -5.52
CA PHE A 61 2.31 14.15 -5.44
C PHE A 61 3.02 13.96 -4.10
N TRP A 62 2.95 12.73 -3.58
CA TRP A 62 3.85 12.26 -2.52
C TRP A 62 5.14 11.78 -3.16
N ASN A 63 6.28 12.36 -2.80
CA ASN A 63 7.57 12.04 -3.43
C ASN A 63 8.13 10.68 -2.97
N ASP A 64 7.70 10.21 -1.82
CA ASP A 64 8.16 8.98 -1.16
C ASP A 64 7.23 7.78 -1.39
N LEU A 65 6.04 7.98 -1.99
CA LEU A 65 5.03 6.94 -2.17
C LEU A 65 4.80 6.62 -3.66
N VAL A 66 4.66 5.33 -3.98
CA VAL A 66 4.39 4.81 -5.32
C VAL A 66 3.08 4.03 -5.37
N LEU A 67 2.38 4.07 -6.50
CA LEU A 67 1.06 3.45 -6.65
C LEU A 67 1.14 1.96 -6.95
N ILE A 68 0.26 1.19 -6.31
CA ILE A 68 0.11 -0.25 -6.57
C ILE A 68 -0.77 -0.46 -7.80
N ASN A 69 -0.36 -1.36 -8.69
CA ASN A 69 -1.00 -1.62 -9.98
C ASN A 69 -2.03 -2.76 -9.92
N TYR A 70 -3.16 -2.53 -9.25
CA TYR A 70 -4.23 -3.53 -9.18
C TYR A 70 -4.86 -3.92 -10.52
N VAL A 71 -4.61 -3.12 -11.57
CA VAL A 71 -5.08 -3.35 -12.95
C VAL A 71 -3.95 -3.87 -13.86
N HIS A 72 -2.89 -4.42 -13.27
CA HIS A 72 -1.74 -4.97 -14.00
C HIS A 72 -2.20 -5.91 -15.13
N PRO A 73 -1.64 -5.87 -16.36
CA PRO A 73 -2.15 -6.63 -17.50
C PRO A 73 -2.12 -8.15 -17.29
N SER A 74 -1.10 -8.67 -16.60
CA SER A 74 -1.01 -10.09 -16.23
C SER A 74 -1.98 -10.46 -15.11
N GLU A 75 -2.86 -11.44 -15.37
CA GLU A 75 -3.79 -12.00 -14.39
C GLU A 75 -3.09 -12.74 -13.25
N GLU A 76 -1.97 -13.40 -13.53
CA GLU A 76 -1.15 -14.09 -12.54
C GLU A 76 -0.64 -13.10 -11.48
N ILE A 77 -0.05 -11.98 -11.93
CA ILE A 77 0.44 -10.92 -11.05
C ILE A 77 -0.70 -10.29 -10.26
N ARG A 78 -1.86 -10.02 -10.88
CA ARG A 78 -3.04 -9.53 -10.16
C ARG A 78 -3.47 -10.50 -9.06
N SER A 79 -3.49 -11.79 -9.35
CA SER A 79 -3.91 -12.83 -8.41
C SER A 79 -2.92 -12.94 -7.23
N GLU A 80 -1.63 -12.88 -7.51
CA GLU A 80 -0.57 -12.85 -6.49
C GLU A 80 -0.70 -11.63 -5.57
N MET A 81 -0.91 -10.44 -6.15
CA MET A 81 -1.18 -9.20 -5.40
C MET A 81 -2.41 -9.34 -4.50
N TRP A 82 -3.54 -9.82 -5.03
CA TRP A 82 -4.77 -9.96 -4.26
C TRP A 82 -4.63 -10.95 -3.11
N ASN A 83 -3.94 -12.07 -3.32
CA ASN A 83 -3.65 -13.03 -2.26
C ASN A 83 -2.81 -12.39 -1.16
N TYR A 84 -1.71 -11.71 -1.52
CA TYR A 84 -0.84 -11.03 -0.56
C TYR A 84 -1.59 -9.97 0.26
N MET A 85 -2.41 -9.15 -0.39
CA MET A 85 -3.18 -8.11 0.29
C MET A 85 -4.21 -8.72 1.24
N THR A 86 -4.89 -9.78 0.80
CA THR A 86 -5.87 -10.51 1.64
C THR A 86 -5.21 -11.09 2.88
N ASP A 87 -4.06 -11.76 2.72
CA ASP A 87 -3.28 -12.31 3.83
C ASP A 87 -2.84 -11.22 4.80
N TYR A 88 -2.44 -10.05 4.29
CA TYR A 88 -2.07 -8.90 5.12
C TYR A 88 -3.25 -8.33 5.91
N VAL A 89 -4.44 -8.21 5.32
CA VAL A 89 -5.65 -7.77 6.04
C VAL A 89 -6.01 -8.78 7.13
N LEU A 90 -5.95 -10.08 6.83
CA LEU A 90 -6.36 -11.14 7.76
C LEU A 90 -5.36 -11.36 8.91
N PHE A 91 -4.11 -10.92 8.74
CA PHE A 91 -3.10 -10.99 9.79
C PHE A 91 -3.39 -10.01 10.95
N TRP A 92 -3.95 -8.83 10.63
CA TRP A 92 -4.27 -7.78 11.62
C TRP A 92 -5.64 -7.99 12.26
#